data_AF-A0A0C9V5S8-F1
#
_entry.id   AF-A0A0C9V5S8-F1
#
_cell.length_a   1.000
_cell.length_b   1.000
_cell.length_c   1.000
_cell.angle_alpha   90.00
_cell.angle_beta   90.00
_cell.angle_gamma   90.00
#
_symmetry.space_group_name_H-M   'P 1'
#
loop_
_entity.id
_entity.type
_entity.pdbx_description
1 polymer ?
#
loop_
_entity_poly.entity_id
_entity_poly.type
_entity_poly.pdbx_seq_one_letter_code
_entity_poly.pdbx_strand_id
1 'polypeptide(L)'
;MIRLFGFLRHDKNRITIQLANKDKELAAATNRDDSAEVSMRPSGKTPPQRSQLKPQHIADATQRSRIVQAAHKFTYMNMLWLRDSEEVFGLQVDPDYIPANRFKSMEEKCQGILAELREEIPAKWHDEISNVMVIHTFNEEMTQMRSNGSHRVREVGPFIFNCSNNLFYDDEQRTTKFKEDIGFVVNEEGDKWKMFRNPALMKTYSALVRGVKSIQGLSPDEITKPAAKSTVETKWRVRSITPVAIAMAAVYTRFAASNDRSFQAVGSQTGIGYQEDYEYYLKYLYEGLRLEVPSVQDIFEVWNDIFYPKRSEAPKTISGSVDEDLDGFLNDLHAEADEARVKQQQNEQVSDEDHMEHSPSWRESRPCSRELTEPQMSKQNLPSNARPHQSRSSLRSSSLLMDLEGSPSSRCHRTTRNEGGKNSKKKSVPKKRKAAKIVESSEDENIPPQPKQR
;
A
#
# COMPACT_ATOMS: atom_id res chain seq x y z
N MET A 1 10.57 -9.17 27.89
CA MET A 1 9.07 -9.13 27.93
C MET A 1 8.42 -9.11 26.53
N ILE A 2 9.10 -8.61 25.48
CA ILE A 2 8.53 -8.48 24.12
C ILE A 2 8.51 -9.81 23.33
N ARG A 3 9.47 -10.72 23.53
CA ARG A 3 9.39 -12.11 23.01
C ARG A 3 8.15 -12.84 23.53
N LEU A 4 7.68 -12.53 24.73
CA LEU A 4 6.47 -13.13 25.30
C LEU A 4 5.23 -12.67 24.54
N PHE A 5 5.15 -11.40 24.10
CA PHE A 5 4.00 -10.89 23.35
C PHE A 5 3.92 -11.41 21.91
N GLY A 6 5.05 -11.55 21.20
CA GLY A 6 5.06 -12.18 19.87
C GLY A 6 4.65 -13.65 19.93
N PHE A 7 5.12 -14.38 20.94
CA PHE A 7 4.78 -15.79 21.17
C PHE A 7 3.35 -15.97 21.65
N LEU A 8 2.88 -15.16 22.62
CA LEU A 8 1.49 -15.15 23.10
C LEU A 8 0.50 -14.73 22.00
N ARG A 9 0.89 -13.82 21.09
CA ARG A 9 0.04 -13.40 19.96
C ARG A 9 -0.05 -14.49 18.89
N HIS A 10 1.04 -15.20 18.63
CA HIS A 10 1.03 -16.38 17.76
C HIS A 10 0.19 -17.52 18.38
N ASP A 11 0.30 -17.76 19.69
CA ASP A 11 -0.48 -18.78 20.38
C ASP A 11 -1.97 -18.42 20.49
N LYS A 12 -2.31 -17.14 20.72
CA LYS A 12 -3.70 -16.68 20.72
C LYS A 12 -4.34 -16.87 19.34
N ASN A 13 -3.68 -16.49 18.26
CA ASN A 13 -4.17 -16.75 16.91
C ASN A 13 -4.28 -18.25 16.61
N ARG A 14 -3.32 -19.06 17.08
CA ARG A 14 -3.38 -20.53 16.94
C ARG A 14 -4.59 -21.11 17.68
N ILE A 15 -4.88 -20.64 18.90
CA ILE A 15 -6.04 -21.07 19.69
C ILE A 15 -7.34 -20.65 19.01
N THR A 16 -7.44 -19.43 18.49
CA THR A 16 -8.64 -18.96 17.77
C THR A 16 -8.92 -19.80 16.52
N ILE A 17 -7.90 -20.15 15.74
CA ILE A 17 -8.05 -21.03 14.58
C ILE A 17 -8.47 -22.45 15.01
N GLN A 18 -7.91 -22.96 16.11
CA GLN A 18 -8.32 -24.26 16.66
C GLN A 18 -9.78 -24.25 17.14
N LEU A 19 -10.24 -23.18 17.78
CA LEU A 19 -11.65 -23.02 18.17
C LEU A 19 -12.58 -22.98 16.96
N ALA A 20 -12.26 -22.17 15.95
CA ALA A 20 -13.07 -22.08 14.73
C ALA A 20 -13.19 -23.43 13.99
N ASN A 21 -12.11 -24.22 13.98
CA ASN A 21 -12.14 -25.57 13.41
C ASN A 21 -12.97 -26.54 14.26
N LYS A 22 -12.89 -26.46 15.59
CA LYS A 22 -13.70 -27.26 16.52
C LYS A 22 -15.19 -26.97 16.40
N ASP A 23 -15.58 -25.70 16.25
CA ASP A 23 -16.98 -25.33 16.04
C ASP A 23 -17.53 -25.88 14.72
N LYS A 24 -16.69 -25.91 13.67
CA LYS A 24 -17.03 -26.52 12.39
C LYS A 24 -17.18 -28.04 12.48
N GLU A 25 -16.32 -28.71 13.27
CA GLU A 25 -16.44 -30.15 13.56
C GLU A 25 -17.68 -30.47 14.39
N LEU A 26 -18.00 -29.67 15.40
CA LEU A 26 -19.21 -29.81 16.22
C LEU A 26 -20.48 -29.65 15.38
N ALA A 27 -20.51 -28.64 14.50
CA ALA A 27 -21.62 -28.44 13.56
C ALA A 27 -21.78 -29.64 12.59
N ALA A 28 -20.67 -30.25 12.15
CA ALA A 28 -20.71 -31.45 11.31
C ALA A 28 -21.17 -32.70 12.08
N ALA A 29 -20.83 -32.81 13.36
CA ALA A 29 -21.24 -33.91 14.23
C ALA A 29 -22.74 -33.86 14.59
N THR A 30 -23.29 -32.67 14.89
CA THR A 30 -24.73 -32.51 15.14
C THR A 30 -25.60 -32.84 13.93
N ASN A 31 -25.07 -32.72 12.71
CA ASN A 31 -25.79 -33.13 11.50
C ASN A 31 -25.76 -34.66 11.24
N ARG A 32 -25.02 -35.44 12.05
CA ARG A 32 -24.87 -36.89 11.87
C ARG A 32 -25.84 -37.72 12.72
N ASP A 33 -26.36 -37.18 13.82
CA ASP A 33 -27.22 -37.93 14.75
C ASP A 33 -28.70 -37.99 14.34
N ASP A 34 -29.16 -37.17 13.39
CA ASP A 34 -30.56 -37.21 12.91
C ASP A 34 -30.81 -38.24 11.78
N SER A 35 -29.84 -39.09 11.45
CA SER A 35 -29.92 -40.00 10.28
C SER A 35 -30.11 -41.48 10.60
N ALA A 36 -30.38 -41.84 11.85
CA ALA A 36 -30.51 -43.24 12.28
C ALA A 36 -31.95 -43.62 12.70
N GLU A 37 -32.98 -43.23 11.93
CA GLU A 37 -34.27 -43.93 12.01
C GLU A 37 -34.87 -44.22 10.62
N VAL A 38 -34.82 -45.52 10.33
CA VAL A 38 -35.56 -46.35 9.37
C VAL A 38 -36.78 -45.69 8.69
N SER A 39 -36.73 -45.51 7.36
CA SER A 39 -37.92 -45.75 6.52
C SER A 39 -37.56 -46.00 5.06
N MET A 40 -37.83 -47.22 4.59
CA MET A 40 -37.81 -47.58 3.18
C MET A 40 -38.87 -46.77 2.42
N ARG A 41 -38.47 -45.83 1.54
CA ARG A 41 -39.34 -45.30 0.47
C ARG A 41 -38.56 -44.74 -0.72
N PRO A 42 -39.22 -44.61 -1.90
CA PRO A 42 -38.65 -44.98 -3.18
C PRO A 42 -37.91 -43.84 -3.90
N SER A 43 -37.02 -44.29 -4.77
CA SER A 43 -36.45 -43.60 -5.93
C SER A 43 -37.29 -42.47 -6.51
N GLY A 44 -36.66 -41.30 -6.68
CA GLY A 44 -37.01 -40.36 -7.75
C GLY A 44 -37.63 -39.04 -7.32
N LYS A 45 -36.89 -38.17 -6.63
CA LYS A 45 -37.10 -36.71 -6.70
C LYS A 45 -35.75 -35.98 -6.65
N THR A 46 -35.39 -35.39 -7.79
CA THR A 46 -34.25 -34.50 -7.99
C THR A 46 -34.32 -33.36 -6.97
N PRO A 47 -33.23 -33.02 -6.25
CA PRO A 47 -33.26 -31.93 -5.28
C PRO A 47 -33.68 -30.63 -5.98
N PRO A 48 -34.53 -29.81 -5.33
CA PRO A 48 -35.02 -28.57 -5.92
C PRO A 48 -33.82 -27.69 -6.29
N GLN A 49 -33.71 -27.37 -7.58
CA GLN A 49 -32.75 -26.40 -8.09
C GLN A 49 -32.94 -25.11 -7.28
N ARG A 50 -31.99 -24.81 -6.39
CA ARG A 50 -31.85 -23.47 -5.80
C ARG A 50 -31.75 -22.50 -6.98
N SER A 51 -32.82 -21.74 -7.20
CA SER A 51 -32.81 -20.63 -8.14
C SER A 51 -31.71 -19.67 -7.69
N GLN A 52 -30.60 -19.67 -8.42
CA GLN A 52 -29.58 -18.65 -8.24
C GLN A 52 -30.23 -17.33 -8.61
N LEU A 53 -30.56 -16.52 -7.61
CA LEU A 53 -31.02 -15.15 -7.80
C LEU A 53 -29.98 -14.46 -8.69
N LYS A 54 -30.43 -13.92 -9.82
CA LYS A 54 -29.54 -13.18 -10.72
C LYS A 54 -28.92 -12.04 -9.92
N PRO A 55 -27.59 -11.85 -9.97
CA PRO A 55 -26.95 -10.70 -9.36
C PRO A 55 -27.66 -9.44 -9.85
N GLN A 56 -28.23 -8.69 -8.92
CA GLN A 56 -28.69 -7.35 -9.24
C GLN A 56 -27.45 -6.52 -9.57
N HIS A 57 -27.56 -5.55 -10.48
CA HIS A 57 -26.45 -4.65 -10.82
C HIS A 57 -26.99 -3.23 -11.01
N ILE A 58 -26.15 -2.23 -10.74
CA ILE A 58 -26.45 -0.83 -11.05
C ILE A 58 -26.68 -0.70 -12.56
N ALA A 59 -27.88 -0.26 -12.94
CA ALA A 59 -28.31 -0.24 -14.34
C ALA A 59 -27.57 0.81 -15.18
N ASP A 60 -27.24 1.97 -14.58
CA ASP A 60 -26.46 3.00 -15.26
C ASP A 60 -24.97 2.63 -15.28
N ALA A 61 -24.46 2.36 -16.48
CA ALA A 61 -23.06 2.03 -16.72
C ALA A 61 -22.10 3.16 -16.31
N THR A 62 -22.53 4.43 -16.42
CA THR A 62 -21.71 5.59 -16.05
C THR A 62 -21.58 5.69 -14.54
N GLN A 63 -22.69 5.56 -13.81
CA GLN A 63 -22.71 5.47 -12.35
C GLN A 63 -21.84 4.31 -11.86
N ARG A 64 -22.07 3.11 -12.38
CA ARG A 64 -21.27 1.92 -12.04
C ARG A 64 -19.78 2.17 -12.24
N SER A 65 -19.38 2.71 -13.39
CA SER A 65 -17.96 2.97 -13.70
C SER A 65 -17.29 3.92 -12.72
N ARG A 66 -18.00 4.92 -12.20
CA ARG A 66 -17.47 5.85 -11.21
C ARG A 66 -17.39 5.24 -9.81
N ILE A 67 -18.37 4.45 -9.39
CA ILE A 67 -18.33 3.69 -8.13
C ILE A 67 -17.16 2.72 -8.13
N VAL A 68 -16.96 2.00 -9.24
CA VAL A 68 -15.78 1.13 -9.44
C VAL A 68 -14.48 1.92 -9.27
N GLN A 69 -14.37 3.09 -9.91
CA GLN A 69 -13.17 3.92 -9.80
C GLN A 69 -12.93 4.47 -8.39
N ALA A 70 -14.00 4.85 -7.68
CA ALA A 70 -13.95 5.27 -6.29
C ALA A 70 -13.49 4.12 -5.40
N ALA A 71 -14.08 2.93 -5.52
CA ALA A 71 -13.68 1.74 -4.77
C ALA A 71 -12.20 1.38 -4.99
N HIS A 72 -11.74 1.46 -6.25
CA HIS A 72 -10.35 1.20 -6.59
C HIS A 72 -9.38 2.20 -5.96
N LYS A 73 -9.70 3.50 -6.02
CA LYS A 73 -8.91 4.55 -5.38
C LYS A 73 -8.92 4.39 -3.86
N PHE A 74 -10.10 4.21 -3.28
CA PHE A 74 -10.30 4.04 -1.85
C PHE A 74 -9.48 2.88 -1.28
N THR A 75 -9.39 1.75 -2.00
CA THR A 75 -8.63 0.56 -1.57
C THR A 75 -7.15 0.83 -1.33
N TYR A 76 -6.53 1.69 -2.14
CA TYR A 76 -5.08 1.97 -2.06
C TYR A 76 -4.76 3.31 -1.37
N MET A 77 -5.71 4.24 -1.34
CA MET A 77 -5.48 5.59 -0.84
C MET A 77 -6.09 5.86 0.54
N ASN A 78 -7.13 5.12 0.94
CA ASN A 78 -7.90 5.37 2.16
C ASN A 78 -7.94 4.15 3.09
N MET A 79 -8.42 3.00 2.60
CA MET A 79 -8.63 1.83 3.45
C MET A 79 -8.45 0.53 2.66
N LEU A 80 -7.57 -0.34 3.13
CA LEU A 80 -7.33 -1.63 2.46
C LEU A 80 -8.46 -2.63 2.72
N TRP A 81 -8.95 -2.72 3.96
CA TRP A 81 -10.09 -3.55 4.37
C TRP A 81 -11.19 -2.71 4.99
N LEU A 82 -12.41 -2.85 4.49
CA LEU A 82 -13.59 -2.26 5.09
C LEU A 82 -14.16 -3.24 6.13
N ARG A 83 -14.03 -2.93 7.42
CA ARG A 83 -14.73 -3.67 8.48
C ARG A 83 -16.21 -3.35 8.41
N ASP A 84 -17.03 -4.37 8.64
CA ASP A 84 -18.47 -4.24 8.87
C ASP A 84 -19.13 -3.26 7.89
N SER A 85 -18.90 -3.48 6.60
CA SER A 85 -19.25 -2.50 5.57
C SER A 85 -20.72 -2.07 5.60
N GLU A 86 -21.64 -2.99 5.93
CA GLU A 86 -23.07 -2.68 6.06
C GLU A 86 -23.33 -1.68 7.19
N GLU A 87 -22.59 -1.80 8.31
CA GLU A 87 -22.65 -0.84 9.41
C GLU A 87 -22.12 0.51 8.94
N VAL A 88 -20.90 0.56 8.39
CA VAL A 88 -20.27 1.82 7.93
C VAL A 88 -21.14 2.57 6.92
N PHE A 89 -21.71 1.88 5.92
CA PHE A 89 -22.57 2.50 4.92
C PHE A 89 -23.98 2.84 5.44
N GLY A 90 -24.40 2.22 6.54
CA GLY A 90 -25.67 2.49 7.23
C GLY A 90 -25.59 3.59 8.28
N LEU A 91 -24.38 3.99 8.70
CA LEU A 91 -24.18 5.06 9.67
C LEU A 91 -24.65 6.41 9.12
N GLN A 92 -25.25 7.21 10.01
CA GLN A 92 -25.42 8.63 9.75
C GLN A 92 -24.10 9.35 10.00
N VAL A 93 -23.78 10.33 9.15
CA VAL A 93 -22.59 11.16 9.40
C VAL A 93 -22.82 11.98 10.64
N ASP A 94 -21.89 11.84 11.57
CA ASP A 94 -21.78 12.71 12.73
C ASP A 94 -21.22 14.07 12.28
N PRO A 95 -22.01 15.17 12.38
CA PRO A 95 -21.52 16.51 12.03
C PRO A 95 -20.41 17.00 12.97
N ASP A 96 -20.31 16.41 14.17
CA ASP A 96 -19.32 16.74 15.19
C ASP A 96 -18.10 15.81 15.15
N TYR A 97 -18.00 14.94 14.12
CA TYR A 97 -16.86 14.03 13.95
C TYR A 97 -15.53 14.80 13.87
N ILE A 98 -14.58 14.41 14.74
CA ILE A 98 -13.24 14.99 14.80
C ILE A 98 -12.25 13.98 14.22
N PRO A 99 -11.57 14.26 13.09
CA PRO A 99 -10.60 13.33 12.49
C PRO A 99 -9.49 12.84 13.42
N ALA A 100 -9.09 13.67 14.40
CA ALA A 100 -8.10 13.29 15.42
C ALA A 100 -8.57 12.17 16.36
N ASN A 101 -9.88 11.96 16.50
CA ASN A 101 -10.45 10.93 17.37
C ASN A 101 -10.62 9.57 16.66
N ARG A 102 -10.31 9.48 15.36
CA ARG A 102 -10.55 8.30 14.51
C ARG A 102 -10.17 6.96 15.16
N PHE A 103 -9.10 6.91 15.94
CA PHE A 103 -8.58 5.68 16.53
C PHE A 103 -8.84 5.54 18.03
N LYS A 104 -9.71 6.38 18.61
CA LYS A 104 -10.12 6.34 20.02
C LYS A 104 -11.15 5.24 20.30
N SER A 105 -12.14 5.07 19.42
CA SER A 105 -13.18 4.04 19.56
C SER A 105 -13.49 3.37 18.22
N MET A 106 -14.24 2.25 18.25
CA MET A 106 -14.72 1.63 17.01
C MET A 106 -15.70 2.53 16.26
N GLU A 107 -16.56 3.25 16.98
CA GLU A 107 -17.52 4.20 16.41
C GLU A 107 -16.80 5.34 15.67
N GLU A 108 -15.81 5.97 16.30
CA GLU A 108 -14.97 7.01 15.69
C GLU A 108 -14.20 6.51 14.47
N LYS A 109 -13.80 5.23 14.49
CA LYS A 109 -13.16 4.59 13.34
C LYS A 109 -14.14 4.43 12.19
N CYS A 110 -15.37 4.00 12.46
CA CYS A 110 -16.41 3.86 11.45
C CYS A 110 -16.83 5.23 10.89
N GLN A 111 -16.99 6.27 11.72
CA GLN A 111 -17.24 7.64 11.28
C GLN A 111 -16.09 8.17 10.41
N GLY A 112 -14.85 7.93 10.79
CA GLY A 112 -13.70 8.31 9.97
C GLY A 112 -13.67 7.62 8.61
N ILE A 113 -14.02 6.34 8.55
CA ILE A 113 -14.15 5.63 7.27
C ILE A 113 -15.30 6.19 6.44
N LEU A 114 -16.45 6.48 7.04
CA LEU A 114 -17.61 7.06 6.36
C LEU A 114 -17.29 8.46 5.81
N ALA A 115 -16.59 9.29 6.58
CA ALA A 115 -16.13 10.62 6.15
C ALA A 115 -15.22 10.51 4.90
N GLU A 116 -14.25 9.60 4.92
CA GLU A 116 -13.37 9.35 3.76
C GLU A 116 -14.15 8.80 2.55
N LEU A 117 -15.11 7.91 2.77
CA LEU A 117 -15.97 7.38 1.70
C LEU A 117 -16.76 8.52 1.03
N ARG A 118 -17.28 9.46 1.81
CA ARG A 118 -18.02 10.62 1.31
C ARG A 118 -17.13 11.64 0.61
N GLU A 119 -15.86 11.75 0.99
CA GLU A 119 -14.89 12.55 0.24
C GLU A 119 -14.60 11.94 -1.15
N GLU A 120 -14.51 10.60 -1.22
CA GLU A 120 -14.17 9.90 -2.46
C GLU A 120 -15.36 9.73 -3.41
N ILE A 121 -16.56 9.53 -2.87
CA ILE A 121 -17.80 9.34 -3.64
C ILE A 121 -18.42 10.71 -3.92
N PRO A 122 -18.78 11.03 -5.19
CA PRO A 122 -19.43 12.29 -5.52
C PRO A 122 -20.66 12.60 -4.67
N ALA A 123 -20.77 13.83 -4.17
CA ALA A 123 -21.82 14.28 -3.24
C ALA A 123 -23.26 13.92 -3.66
N LYS A 124 -23.55 13.99 -4.96
CA LYS A 124 -24.87 13.62 -5.52
C LYS A 124 -25.30 12.17 -5.27
N TRP A 125 -24.41 11.32 -4.76
CA TRP A 125 -24.67 9.91 -4.45
C TRP A 125 -24.59 9.60 -2.96
N HIS A 126 -24.41 10.61 -2.11
CA HIS A 126 -24.33 10.40 -0.66
C HIS A 126 -25.63 9.87 -0.07
N ASP A 127 -26.78 10.19 -0.67
CA ASP A 127 -28.09 9.65 -0.28
C ASP A 127 -28.29 8.20 -0.77
N GLU A 128 -27.58 7.81 -1.84
CA GLU A 128 -27.60 6.47 -2.40
C GLU A 128 -26.51 5.56 -1.81
N ILE A 129 -25.64 6.08 -0.93
CA ILE A 129 -24.49 5.34 -0.42
C ILE A 129 -24.92 4.12 0.41
N SER A 130 -26.07 4.21 1.08
CA SER A 130 -26.69 3.13 1.86
C SER A 130 -27.49 2.14 0.99
N ASN A 131 -27.53 2.35 -0.34
CA ASN A 131 -28.18 1.41 -1.25
C ASN A 131 -27.37 0.10 -1.31
N VAL A 132 -28.04 -1.02 -1.01
CA VAL A 132 -27.44 -2.38 -1.02
C VAL A 132 -26.64 -2.66 -2.29
N MET A 133 -27.08 -2.16 -3.45
CA MET A 133 -26.39 -2.34 -4.72
C MET A 133 -25.07 -1.60 -4.81
N VAL A 134 -25.01 -0.39 -4.25
CA VAL A 134 -23.80 0.43 -4.19
C VAL A 134 -22.81 -0.22 -3.23
N ILE A 135 -23.27 -0.62 -2.04
CA ILE A 135 -22.46 -1.30 -1.01
C ILE A 135 -21.84 -2.57 -1.59
N HIS A 136 -22.65 -3.44 -2.20
CA HIS A 136 -22.19 -4.69 -2.79
C HIS A 136 -21.16 -4.44 -3.91
N THR A 137 -21.48 -3.55 -4.86
CA THR A 137 -20.57 -3.22 -5.97
C THR A 137 -19.25 -2.66 -5.45
N PHE A 138 -19.30 -1.77 -4.46
CA PHE A 138 -18.09 -1.16 -3.88
C PHE A 138 -17.20 -2.21 -3.20
N ASN A 139 -17.79 -3.06 -2.35
CA ASN A 139 -17.08 -4.14 -1.67
C ASN A 139 -16.48 -5.18 -2.62
N GLU A 140 -17.22 -5.57 -3.66
CA GLU A 140 -16.73 -6.47 -4.71
C GLU A 140 -15.50 -5.88 -5.41
N GLU A 141 -15.57 -4.61 -5.81
CA GLU A 141 -14.49 -3.94 -6.51
C GLU A 141 -13.27 -3.68 -5.61
N MET A 142 -13.46 -3.37 -4.33
CA MET A 142 -12.36 -3.32 -3.36
C MET A 142 -11.68 -4.69 -3.23
N THR A 143 -12.47 -5.77 -3.14
CA THR A 143 -11.95 -7.14 -3.04
C THR A 143 -11.19 -7.53 -4.30
N GLN A 144 -11.72 -7.19 -5.47
CA GLN A 144 -11.06 -7.41 -6.74
C GLN A 144 -9.74 -6.65 -6.82
N MET A 145 -9.70 -5.38 -6.39
CA MET A 145 -8.47 -4.59 -6.37
C MET A 145 -7.44 -5.11 -5.39
N ARG A 146 -7.87 -5.60 -4.22
CA ARG A 146 -6.96 -6.28 -3.29
C ARG A 146 -6.33 -7.51 -3.91
N SER A 147 -7.16 -8.34 -4.54
CA SER A 147 -6.73 -9.56 -5.25
C SER A 147 -5.73 -9.24 -6.36
N ASN A 148 -6.05 -8.25 -7.21
CA ASN A 148 -5.16 -7.78 -8.27
C ASN A 148 -3.81 -7.28 -7.72
N GLY A 149 -3.83 -6.52 -6.64
CA GLY A 149 -2.63 -6.06 -5.94
C GLY A 149 -1.80 -7.24 -5.43
N SER A 150 -2.44 -8.21 -4.79
CA SER A 150 -1.79 -9.40 -4.22
C SER A 150 -1.11 -10.25 -5.30
N HIS A 151 -1.78 -10.46 -6.43
CA HIS A 151 -1.21 -11.18 -7.56
C HIS A 151 -0.01 -10.43 -8.13
N ARG A 152 -0.14 -9.11 -8.32
CA ARG A 152 0.93 -8.27 -8.86
C ARG A 152 2.17 -8.33 -7.98
N VAL A 153 2.05 -8.17 -6.66
CA VAL A 153 3.22 -8.18 -5.77
C VAL A 153 3.88 -9.55 -5.68
N ARG A 154 3.11 -10.64 -5.78
CA ARG A 154 3.65 -12.01 -5.90
C ARG A 154 4.42 -12.20 -7.21
N GLU A 155 3.85 -11.77 -8.34
CA GLU A 155 4.45 -11.89 -9.66
C GLU A 155 5.78 -11.13 -9.78
N VAL A 156 5.88 -9.96 -9.15
CA VAL A 156 7.07 -9.09 -9.21
C VAL A 156 7.96 -9.19 -7.98
N GLY A 157 7.66 -10.13 -7.07
CA GLY A 157 8.41 -10.37 -5.85
C GLY A 157 9.92 -10.47 -6.03
N PRO A 158 10.44 -11.18 -7.06
CA PRO A 158 11.88 -11.23 -7.33
C PRO A 158 12.53 -9.84 -7.48
N PHE A 159 11.82 -8.88 -8.08
CA PHE A 159 12.31 -7.50 -8.22
C PHE A 159 12.17 -6.69 -6.93
N ILE A 160 11.09 -6.90 -6.17
CA ILE A 160 10.86 -6.26 -4.85
C ILE A 160 12.00 -6.63 -3.89
N PHE A 161 12.34 -7.90 -3.83
CA PHE A 161 13.33 -8.46 -2.90
C PHE A 161 14.73 -8.62 -3.50
N ASN A 162 14.96 -8.12 -4.72
CA ASN A 162 16.24 -8.22 -5.43
C ASN A 162 16.85 -9.64 -5.41
N CYS A 163 16.06 -10.63 -5.81
CA CYS A 163 16.45 -12.04 -5.76
C CYS A 163 16.11 -12.78 -7.07
N SER A 164 16.60 -14.01 -7.20
CA SER A 164 16.29 -14.85 -8.37
C SER A 164 14.87 -15.42 -8.27
N ASN A 165 14.26 -15.70 -9.43
CA ASN A 165 12.94 -16.35 -9.49
C ASN A 165 12.90 -17.67 -8.71
N ASN A 166 13.94 -18.50 -8.84
CA ASN A 166 14.01 -19.81 -8.18
C ASN A 166 13.96 -19.66 -6.66
N LEU A 167 14.67 -18.67 -6.11
CA LEU A 167 14.72 -18.40 -4.68
C LEU A 167 13.38 -17.86 -4.16
N PHE A 168 12.69 -17.04 -4.95
CA PHE A 168 11.43 -16.41 -4.53
C PHE A 168 10.23 -17.36 -4.63
N TYR A 169 10.17 -18.19 -5.67
CA TYR A 169 9.01 -19.07 -5.90
C TYR A 169 9.09 -20.39 -5.12
N ASP A 170 10.23 -20.70 -4.53
CA ASP A 170 10.36 -21.76 -3.53
C ASP A 170 9.83 -21.28 -2.17
N ASP A 171 8.80 -21.95 -1.66
CA ASP A 171 8.10 -21.51 -0.44
C ASP A 171 8.99 -21.56 0.83
N GLU A 172 9.86 -22.55 0.93
CA GLU A 172 10.74 -22.75 2.08
C GLU A 172 11.86 -21.72 2.07
N GLN A 173 12.51 -21.51 0.93
CA GLN A 173 13.57 -20.52 0.76
C GLN A 173 13.03 -19.09 0.89
N ARG A 174 11.86 -18.79 0.31
CA ARG A 174 11.23 -17.47 0.41
C ARG A 174 10.96 -17.11 1.88
N THR A 175 10.34 -18.02 2.63
CA THR A 175 10.03 -17.77 4.04
C THR A 175 11.30 -17.63 4.87
N THR A 176 12.28 -18.49 4.65
CA THR A 176 13.53 -18.47 5.42
C THR A 176 14.33 -17.20 5.16
N LYS A 177 14.47 -16.82 3.89
CA LYS A 177 15.29 -15.68 3.48
C LYS A 177 14.67 -14.34 3.87
N PHE A 178 13.39 -14.14 3.55
CA PHE A 178 12.79 -12.81 3.68
C PHE A 178 12.21 -12.54 5.06
N LYS A 179 12.25 -13.50 6.00
CA LYS A 179 11.78 -13.31 7.37
C LYS A 179 12.52 -12.16 8.09
N GLU A 180 13.82 -12.03 7.85
CA GLU A 180 14.64 -10.95 8.41
C GLU A 180 14.49 -9.67 7.59
N ASP A 181 14.49 -9.79 6.26
CA ASP A 181 14.41 -8.65 5.33
C ASP A 181 13.13 -7.81 5.50
N ILE A 182 12.02 -8.41 5.91
CA ILE A 182 10.77 -7.69 6.18
C ILE A 182 10.75 -7.00 7.55
N GLY A 183 11.84 -7.05 8.33
CA GLY A 183 12.00 -6.28 9.56
C GLY A 183 11.15 -6.73 10.76
N PHE A 184 10.59 -7.95 10.73
CA PHE A 184 9.77 -8.46 11.86
C PHE A 184 10.58 -9.09 12.99
N VAL A 185 11.90 -9.20 12.84
CA VAL A 185 12.78 -9.47 13.98
C VAL A 185 13.08 -8.12 14.64
N VAL A 186 12.20 -7.68 15.54
CA VAL A 186 12.48 -6.55 16.41
C VAL A 186 13.60 -6.99 17.35
N ASN A 187 14.84 -6.68 17.00
CA ASN A 187 15.93 -6.73 17.95
C ASN A 187 15.58 -5.76 19.09
N GLU A 188 15.82 -6.14 20.35
CA GLU A 188 15.36 -5.40 21.53
C GLU A 188 15.90 -3.94 21.58
N GLU A 189 16.92 -3.63 20.78
CA GLU A 189 17.60 -2.33 20.68
C GLU A 189 17.46 -1.68 19.28
N GLY A 190 16.69 -2.28 18.37
CA GLY A 190 16.51 -1.76 17.02
C GLY A 190 15.49 -0.62 16.95
N ASP A 191 15.82 0.46 16.23
CA ASP A 191 14.87 1.47 15.79
C ASP A 191 13.74 0.78 14.99
N LYS A 192 12.63 0.53 15.70
CA LYS A 192 11.47 -0.26 15.25
C LYS A 192 10.88 0.31 13.96
N TRP A 193 11.14 1.59 13.67
CA TRP A 193 10.53 2.35 12.59
C TRP A 193 11.34 2.28 11.31
N LYS A 194 12.58 1.79 11.35
CA LYS A 194 13.40 1.53 10.16
C LYS A 194 12.71 0.60 9.16
N MET A 195 11.78 -0.26 9.61
CA MET A 195 11.02 -1.12 8.70
C MET A 195 10.23 -0.33 7.66
N PHE A 196 9.71 0.86 8.01
CA PHE A 196 8.94 1.69 7.07
C PHE A 196 9.82 2.36 6.01
N ARG A 197 11.14 2.43 6.23
CA ARG A 197 12.13 2.94 5.27
C ARG A 197 12.76 1.83 4.43
N ASN A 198 12.27 0.60 4.55
CA ASN A 198 12.80 -0.53 3.81
C ASN A 198 12.55 -0.38 2.29
N PRO A 199 13.59 -0.49 1.44
CA PRO A 199 13.47 -0.46 -0.02
C PRO A 199 12.39 -1.39 -0.60
N ALA A 200 12.17 -2.56 -0.01
CA ALA A 200 11.16 -3.51 -0.47
C ALA A 200 9.74 -2.93 -0.36
N LEU A 201 9.43 -2.19 0.71
CA LEU A 201 8.12 -1.54 0.88
C LEU A 201 7.89 -0.48 -0.21
N MET A 202 8.90 0.33 -0.49
CA MET A 202 8.83 1.35 -1.53
C MET A 202 8.70 0.74 -2.92
N LYS A 203 9.43 -0.34 -3.22
CA LYS A 203 9.29 -1.10 -4.47
C LYS A 203 7.89 -1.72 -4.61
N THR A 204 7.33 -2.26 -3.53
CA THR A 204 5.95 -2.75 -3.49
C THR A 204 4.95 -1.64 -3.82
N TYR A 205 5.07 -0.47 -3.17
CA TYR A 205 4.24 0.69 -3.49
C TYR A 205 4.35 1.06 -4.97
N SER A 206 5.58 1.21 -5.48
CA SER A 206 5.85 1.54 -6.88
C SER A 206 5.20 0.53 -7.84
N ALA A 207 5.31 -0.77 -7.57
CA ALA A 207 4.66 -1.80 -8.39
C ALA A 207 3.13 -1.68 -8.41
N LEU A 208 2.53 -1.32 -7.26
CA LEU A 208 1.09 -1.16 -7.13
C LEU A 208 0.58 0.10 -7.85
N VAL A 209 1.21 1.26 -7.65
CA VAL A 209 0.70 2.56 -8.17
C VAL A 209 1.33 3.01 -9.50
N ARG A 210 2.59 2.66 -9.78
CA ARG A 210 3.30 2.96 -11.05
C ARG A 210 3.37 1.77 -12.00
N GLY A 211 3.07 0.56 -11.51
CA GLY A 211 3.08 -0.68 -12.30
C GLY A 211 4.44 -1.38 -12.32
N VAL A 212 4.46 -2.63 -12.77
CA VAL A 212 5.63 -3.54 -12.74
C VAL A 212 6.89 -2.94 -13.38
N LYS A 213 6.73 -2.25 -14.51
CA LYS A 213 7.85 -1.63 -15.24
C LYS A 213 8.60 -0.57 -14.43
N SER A 214 7.99 -0.03 -13.38
CA SER A 214 8.63 0.95 -12.50
C SER A 214 9.73 0.35 -11.62
N ILE A 215 9.73 -0.97 -11.41
CA ILE A 215 10.73 -1.66 -10.59
C ILE A 215 11.56 -2.71 -11.34
N GLN A 216 11.22 -2.97 -12.60
CA GLN A 216 11.95 -3.91 -13.44
C GLN A 216 13.23 -3.29 -14.01
N GLY A 217 14.36 -3.98 -13.86
CA GLY A 217 15.65 -3.53 -14.38
C GLY A 217 16.10 -2.20 -13.76
N LEU A 218 15.94 -2.09 -12.45
CA LEU A 218 16.56 -1.06 -11.61
C LEU A 218 18.01 -1.46 -11.32
N SER A 219 18.89 -0.48 -11.11
CA SER A 219 20.17 -0.77 -10.45
C SER A 219 19.96 -1.10 -8.96
N PRO A 220 20.94 -1.72 -8.28
CA PRO A 220 20.80 -2.10 -6.86
C PRO A 220 20.39 -0.95 -5.94
N ASP A 221 20.87 0.26 -6.21
CA ASP A 221 20.60 1.46 -5.39
C ASP A 221 19.33 2.22 -5.80
N GLU A 222 18.69 1.83 -6.91
CA GLU A 222 17.45 2.47 -7.35
C GLU A 222 16.22 1.79 -6.74
N ILE A 223 15.24 2.63 -6.35
CA ILE A 223 13.96 2.18 -5.77
C ILE A 223 12.84 2.13 -6.80
N THR A 224 12.79 3.11 -7.71
CA THR A 224 11.68 3.29 -8.65
C THR A 224 12.12 4.08 -9.87
N LYS A 225 11.54 3.77 -11.03
CA LYS A 225 11.60 4.62 -12.22
C LYS A 225 10.52 5.71 -12.14
N PRO A 226 10.72 6.86 -12.82
CA PRO A 226 9.69 7.87 -12.94
C PRO A 226 8.36 7.28 -13.45
N ALA A 227 7.25 7.79 -12.94
CA ALA A 227 5.92 7.35 -13.35
C ALA A 227 5.71 7.55 -14.86
N ALA A 228 5.23 6.51 -15.54
CA ALA A 228 4.78 6.64 -16.92
C ALA A 228 3.50 7.51 -16.99
N LYS A 229 3.21 8.08 -18.17
CA LYS A 229 2.08 9.00 -18.39
C LYS A 229 0.68 8.43 -18.05
N SER A 230 0.55 7.11 -17.96
CA SER A 230 -0.73 6.41 -17.73
C SER A 230 -0.63 5.42 -16.57
N THR A 231 -0.18 5.91 -15.41
CA THR A 231 -0.15 5.13 -14.17
C THR A 231 -1.37 5.42 -13.29
N VAL A 232 -1.63 4.54 -12.33
CA VAL A 232 -2.67 4.73 -11.31
C VAL A 232 -2.38 6.01 -10.50
N GLU A 233 -1.11 6.25 -10.16
CA GLU A 233 -0.65 7.49 -9.53
C GLU A 233 -1.07 8.75 -10.31
N THR A 234 -0.81 8.77 -11.64
CA THR A 234 -1.20 9.91 -12.49
C THR A 234 -2.72 10.05 -12.59
N LYS A 235 -3.43 8.91 -12.75
CA LYS A 235 -4.90 8.89 -12.85
C LYS A 235 -5.57 9.46 -11.61
N TRP A 236 -5.06 9.12 -10.43
CA TRP A 236 -5.60 9.56 -9.14
C TRP A 236 -5.00 10.87 -8.64
N ARG A 237 -4.07 11.46 -9.40
CA ARG A 237 -3.37 12.70 -9.06
C ARG A 237 -2.72 12.62 -7.68
N VAL A 238 -2.12 11.49 -7.33
CA VAL A 238 -1.39 11.35 -6.07
C VAL A 238 -0.17 12.25 -6.12
N ARG A 239 -0.02 13.13 -5.12
CA ARG A 239 1.06 14.13 -5.08
C ARG A 239 1.97 13.96 -3.88
N SER A 240 1.58 13.19 -2.87
CA SER A 240 2.34 12.94 -1.66
C SER A 240 2.03 11.54 -1.18
N ILE A 241 2.97 10.97 -0.44
CA ILE A 241 2.73 9.73 0.26
C ILE A 241 1.71 9.95 1.39
N THR A 242 0.91 8.93 1.67
CA THR A 242 -0.09 8.95 2.75
C THR A 242 0.21 7.85 3.77
N PRO A 243 -0.27 7.97 5.03
CA PRO A 243 -0.17 6.89 6.02
C PRO A 243 -0.69 5.56 5.48
N VAL A 244 -1.81 5.61 4.76
CA VAL A 244 -2.45 4.46 4.13
C VAL A 244 -1.53 3.77 3.13
N ALA A 245 -0.87 4.54 2.27
CA ALA A 245 0.01 3.99 1.23
C ALA A 245 1.20 3.21 1.84
N ILE A 246 1.79 3.73 2.91
CA ILE A 246 2.91 3.09 3.62
C ILE A 246 2.43 1.82 4.33
N ALA A 247 1.34 1.90 5.09
CA ALA A 247 0.76 0.75 5.80
C ALA A 247 0.36 -0.38 4.82
N MET A 248 -0.27 -0.01 3.71
CA MET A 248 -0.65 -0.93 2.64
C MET A 248 0.57 -1.60 1.99
N ALA A 249 1.62 -0.83 1.68
CA ALA A 249 2.87 -1.37 1.14
C ALA A 249 3.54 -2.34 2.13
N ALA A 250 3.53 -2.04 3.43
CA ALA A 250 4.07 -2.93 4.47
C ALA A 250 3.37 -4.30 4.46
N VAL A 251 2.03 -4.34 4.50
CA VAL A 251 1.30 -5.61 4.53
C VAL A 251 1.35 -6.38 3.21
N TYR A 252 1.36 -5.69 2.06
CA TYR A 252 1.57 -6.36 0.77
C TYR A 252 2.97 -6.96 0.65
N THR A 253 4.00 -6.25 1.12
CA THR A 253 5.37 -6.78 1.13
C THR A 253 5.46 -8.01 2.02
N ARG A 254 4.85 -7.95 3.20
CA ARG A 254 4.76 -9.10 4.11
C ARG A 254 4.04 -10.28 3.47
N PHE A 255 2.91 -10.05 2.81
CA PHE A 255 2.19 -11.09 2.08
C PHE A 255 3.02 -11.68 0.93
N ALA A 256 3.75 -10.85 0.18
CA ALA A 256 4.59 -11.32 -0.92
C ALA A 256 5.68 -12.28 -0.42
N ALA A 257 6.26 -12.01 0.75
CA ALA A 257 7.27 -12.86 1.39
C ALA A 257 6.68 -14.12 2.08
N SER A 258 5.39 -14.16 2.38
CA SER A 258 4.79 -15.24 3.17
C SER A 258 4.53 -16.52 2.36
N ASN A 259 4.06 -17.57 3.04
CA ASN A 259 3.57 -18.80 2.40
C ASN A 259 2.07 -18.79 2.11
N ASP A 260 1.34 -17.73 2.47
CA ASP A 260 -0.10 -17.69 2.23
C ASP A 260 -0.44 -17.56 0.74
N ARG A 261 -1.26 -18.49 0.23
CA ARG A 261 -1.63 -18.51 -1.20
C ARG A 261 -2.63 -17.42 -1.60
N SER A 262 -3.33 -16.85 -0.63
CA SER A 262 -4.31 -15.77 -0.86
C SER A 262 -4.13 -14.67 0.16
N PHE A 263 -4.34 -13.43 -0.28
CA PHE A 263 -4.27 -12.26 0.58
C PHE A 263 -5.63 -12.03 1.22
N GLN A 264 -5.77 -12.54 2.44
CA GLN A 264 -6.98 -12.46 3.28
C GLN A 264 -6.67 -11.62 4.52
N ALA A 265 -7.70 -11.29 5.32
CA ALA A 265 -7.51 -10.58 6.59
C ALA A 265 -6.55 -11.33 7.52
N VAL A 266 -6.69 -12.66 7.59
CA VAL A 266 -5.77 -13.57 8.28
C VAL A 266 -5.24 -14.60 7.28
N GLY A 267 -3.92 -14.78 7.25
CA GLY A 267 -3.25 -15.77 6.42
C GLY A 267 -3.69 -17.19 6.76
N SER A 268 -4.16 -17.94 5.76
CA SER A 268 -4.71 -19.28 5.96
C SER A 268 -3.66 -20.34 6.32
N GLN A 269 -2.39 -20.11 5.97
CA GLN A 269 -1.29 -21.03 6.27
C GLN A 269 -0.43 -20.51 7.42
N THR A 270 -0.12 -19.22 7.42
CA THR A 270 0.80 -18.63 8.39
C THR A 270 0.11 -18.09 9.64
N GLY A 271 -1.21 -17.84 9.59
CA GLY A 271 -1.95 -17.18 10.67
C GLY A 271 -1.61 -15.70 10.87
N ILE A 272 -0.90 -15.07 9.92
CA ILE A 272 -0.58 -13.65 9.96
C ILE A 272 -1.88 -12.82 9.88
N GLY A 273 -2.14 -11.98 10.87
CA GLY A 273 -3.27 -11.03 10.87
C GLY A 273 -2.95 -9.80 10.04
N TYR A 274 -2.98 -9.92 8.71
CA TYR A 274 -2.65 -8.83 7.79
C TYR A 274 -3.54 -7.59 7.98
N GLN A 275 -4.81 -7.78 8.29
CA GLN A 275 -5.72 -6.67 8.56
C GLN A 275 -5.36 -5.96 9.86
N GLU A 276 -5.11 -6.72 10.94
CA GLU A 276 -4.71 -6.15 12.23
C GLU A 276 -3.38 -5.41 12.12
N ASP A 277 -2.41 -5.98 11.40
CA ASP A 277 -1.10 -5.35 11.17
C ASP A 277 -1.24 -4.06 10.36
N TYR A 278 -2.07 -4.06 9.31
CA TYR A 278 -2.35 -2.86 8.52
C TYR A 278 -2.96 -1.75 9.38
N GLU A 279 -3.99 -2.06 10.17
CA GLU A 279 -4.66 -1.07 11.03
C GLU A 279 -3.73 -0.53 12.12
N TYR A 280 -2.88 -1.40 12.65
CA TYR A 280 -1.86 -1.02 13.61
C TYR A 280 -0.83 -0.06 13.00
N TYR A 281 -0.27 -0.37 11.82
CA TYR A 281 0.64 0.54 11.12
C TYR A 281 -0.04 1.85 10.76
N LEU A 282 -1.30 1.79 10.34
CA LEU A 282 -2.07 2.97 9.99
C LEU A 282 -2.27 3.90 11.19
N LYS A 283 -2.71 3.35 12.34
CA LYS A 283 -2.84 4.10 13.60
C LYS A 283 -1.52 4.74 14.00
N TYR A 284 -0.42 3.97 13.97
CA TYR A 284 0.92 4.48 14.30
C TYR A 284 1.31 5.69 13.45
N LEU A 285 1.18 5.58 12.12
CA LEU A 285 1.56 6.64 11.19
C LEU A 285 0.68 7.89 11.36
N TYR A 286 -0.62 7.72 11.59
CA TYR A 286 -1.53 8.86 11.82
C TYR A 286 -1.25 9.57 13.13
N GLU A 287 -1.13 8.82 14.25
CA GLU A 287 -0.81 9.42 15.55
C GLU A 287 0.56 10.09 15.53
N GLY A 288 1.55 9.47 14.87
CA GLY A 288 2.89 10.03 14.74
C GLY A 288 2.92 11.35 13.99
N LEU A 289 2.17 11.46 12.89
CA LEU A 289 2.01 12.73 12.18
C LEU A 289 1.30 13.78 13.04
N ARG A 290 0.22 13.39 13.74
CA ARG A 290 -0.57 14.30 14.57
C ARG A 290 0.22 14.84 15.76
N LEU A 291 1.08 14.00 16.36
CA LEU A 291 1.97 14.37 17.45
C LEU A 291 3.29 15.00 16.98
N GLU A 292 3.48 15.13 15.67
CA GLU A 292 4.70 15.68 15.06
C GLU A 292 5.97 14.93 15.49
N VAL A 293 5.87 13.60 15.58
CA VAL A 293 6.99 12.75 16.03
C VAL A 293 8.09 12.74 14.97
N PRO A 294 9.34 13.12 15.30
CA PRO A 294 10.43 13.25 14.33
C PRO A 294 10.68 11.97 13.52
N SER A 295 10.70 10.80 14.17
CA SER A 295 10.91 9.53 13.47
C SER A 295 9.82 9.23 12.43
N VAL A 296 8.58 9.66 12.67
CA VAL A 296 7.49 9.51 11.71
C VAL A 296 7.58 10.54 10.59
N GLN A 297 7.90 11.80 10.90
CA GLN A 297 8.12 12.82 9.87
C GLN A 297 9.22 12.41 8.88
N ASP A 298 10.36 11.90 9.38
CA ASP A 298 11.46 11.37 8.55
C ASP A 298 11.01 10.26 7.60
N ILE A 299 10.10 9.37 8.04
CA ILE A 299 9.51 8.36 7.16
C ILE A 299 8.79 9.05 5.98
N PHE A 300 7.95 10.05 6.23
CA PHE A 300 7.21 10.73 5.16
C PHE A 300 8.11 11.54 4.23
N GLU A 301 9.14 12.18 4.77
CA GLU A 301 10.14 12.92 3.99
C GLU A 301 10.89 11.98 3.04
N VAL A 302 11.45 10.89 3.55
CA VAL A 302 12.17 9.89 2.73
C VAL A 302 11.28 9.34 1.61
N TRP A 303 10.02 9.01 1.91
CA TRP A 303 9.09 8.53 0.88
C TRP A 303 8.73 9.62 -0.14
N ASN A 304 8.49 10.86 0.31
CA ASN A 304 8.17 11.96 -0.60
C ASN A 304 9.37 12.36 -1.47
N ASP A 305 10.59 12.29 -0.97
CA ASP A 305 11.80 12.55 -1.77
C ASP A 305 11.97 11.52 -2.88
N ILE A 306 11.64 10.25 -2.62
CA ILE A 306 11.72 9.18 -3.61
C ILE A 306 10.60 9.29 -4.65
N PHE A 307 9.36 9.50 -4.21
CA PHE A 307 8.20 9.43 -5.10
C PHE A 307 7.78 10.78 -5.67
N TYR A 308 7.95 11.86 -4.91
CA TYR A 308 7.40 13.19 -5.20
C TYR A 308 8.41 14.36 -5.00
N PRO A 309 9.66 14.28 -5.49
CA PRO A 309 10.75 15.24 -5.20
C PRO A 309 10.53 16.66 -5.74
N LYS A 310 9.46 16.91 -6.51
CA LYS A 310 9.23 18.19 -7.22
C LYS A 310 8.18 19.06 -6.56
N ARG A 311 7.94 18.93 -5.25
CA ARG A 311 7.06 19.86 -4.56
C ARG A 311 7.81 21.15 -4.24
N SER A 312 7.46 22.19 -5.00
CA SER A 312 7.39 23.56 -4.50
C SER A 312 6.58 23.57 -3.19
N GLU A 313 7.06 24.33 -2.22
CA GLU A 313 6.65 24.35 -0.80
C GLU A 313 5.12 24.44 -0.54
N ALA A 314 4.70 23.81 0.59
CA ALA A 314 3.49 24.01 1.43
C ALA A 314 2.13 23.41 0.94
N PRO A 315 1.19 22.95 1.82
CA PRO A 315 0.85 23.48 3.16
C PRO A 315 1.10 22.53 4.36
N LYS A 316 1.38 23.14 5.51
CA LYS A 316 1.58 22.53 6.84
C LYS A 316 0.25 22.28 7.57
N THR A 317 0.16 21.05 8.08
CA THR A 317 -0.49 20.47 9.28
C THR A 317 -1.89 20.87 9.76
N ILE A 318 -2.70 19.82 9.99
CA ILE A 318 -3.93 19.77 10.78
C ILE A 318 -3.52 19.54 12.25
N SER A 319 -3.79 20.50 13.14
CA SER A 319 -3.53 20.41 14.59
C SER A 319 -4.77 19.89 15.32
N GLY A 320 -4.64 18.81 16.10
CA GLY A 320 -5.69 18.28 16.97
C GLY A 320 -5.13 17.64 18.26
N SER A 321 -5.69 18.02 19.41
CA SER A 321 -5.35 17.50 20.76
C SER A 321 -5.93 16.11 21.00
N VAL A 322 -5.30 15.32 21.89
CA VAL A 322 -5.66 13.90 22.13
C VAL A 322 -5.78 13.54 23.60
N ASP A 323 -6.68 12.58 23.84
CA ASP A 323 -6.90 11.81 25.08
C ASP A 323 -6.38 10.37 24.90
N GLU A 324 -6.00 9.78 26.04
CA GLU A 324 -5.26 8.54 26.24
C GLU A 324 -6.16 7.28 26.14
N ASP A 325 -5.67 6.25 25.44
CA ASP A 325 -5.91 4.81 25.72
C ASP A 325 -5.30 3.92 24.59
N LEU A 326 -4.02 3.53 24.74
CA LEU A 326 -3.39 2.29 24.23
C LEU A 326 -1.89 2.23 24.66
N ASP A 327 -1.66 1.84 25.92
CA ASP A 327 -0.51 2.27 26.75
C ASP A 327 0.87 1.67 26.46
N GLY A 328 1.01 0.68 25.58
CA GLY A 328 2.32 0.01 25.45
C GLY A 328 3.30 0.73 24.53
N PHE A 329 2.78 1.30 23.44
CA PHE A 329 3.56 1.63 22.25
C PHE A 329 3.31 3.05 21.77
N LEU A 330 2.10 3.57 21.99
CA LEU A 330 1.87 5.01 21.91
C LEU A 330 2.70 5.72 22.98
N ASN A 331 3.00 5.07 24.10
CA ASN A 331 3.89 5.66 25.11
C ASN A 331 5.30 5.92 24.57
N ASP A 332 5.86 5.04 23.72
CA ASP A 332 7.14 5.31 23.04
C ASP A 332 7.02 6.54 22.13
N LEU A 333 5.90 6.65 21.40
CA LEU A 333 5.62 7.77 20.48
C LEU A 333 5.40 9.09 21.23
N HIS A 334 4.64 9.07 22.32
CA HIS A 334 4.39 10.21 23.19
C HIS A 334 5.68 10.64 23.91
N ALA A 335 6.48 9.68 24.41
CA ALA A 335 7.77 9.98 25.00
C ALA A 335 8.70 10.64 23.97
N GLU A 336 8.79 10.12 22.74
CA GLU A 336 9.58 10.75 21.67
C GLU A 336 9.07 12.17 21.35
N ALA A 337 7.74 12.36 21.28
CA ALA A 337 7.13 13.66 21.04
C ALA A 337 7.42 14.67 22.16
N ASP A 338 7.31 14.24 23.42
CA ASP A 338 7.58 15.08 24.59
C ASP A 338 9.06 15.42 24.72
N GLU A 339 9.95 14.46 24.46
CA GLU A 339 11.40 14.71 24.37
C GLU A 339 11.74 15.72 23.27
N ALA A 340 11.08 15.62 22.10
CA ALA A 340 11.27 16.56 21.00
C ALA A 340 10.81 17.98 21.38
N ARG A 341 9.67 18.11 22.08
CA ARG A 341 9.14 19.40 22.58
C ARG A 341 10.07 20.04 23.60
N VAL A 342 10.59 19.28 24.56
CA VAL A 342 11.55 19.78 25.56
C VAL A 342 12.83 20.30 24.89
N LYS A 343 13.35 19.59 23.89
CA LYS A 343 14.54 20.04 23.13
C LYS A 343 14.28 21.33 22.35
N GLN A 344 13.09 21.51 21.78
CA GLN A 344 12.72 22.75 21.09
C GLN A 344 12.65 23.93 22.06
N GLN A 345 12.00 23.77 23.22
CA GLN A 345 11.89 24.83 24.23
C GLN A 345 13.26 25.25 24.80
N GLN A 346 14.18 24.31 25.01
CA GLN A 346 15.54 24.62 25.45
C GLN A 346 16.32 25.42 24.40
N ASN A 347 16.11 25.15 23.11
CA ASN A 347 16.80 25.86 22.04
C ASN A 347 16.27 27.29 21.83
N GLU A 348 14.98 27.54 22.11
CA GLU A 348 14.40 28.89 22.07
C GLU A 348 14.90 29.77 23.24
N GLN A 349 15.03 29.22 24.45
CA GLN A 349 15.51 29.99 25.62
C GLN A 349 16.97 30.46 25.52
N VAL A 350 17.83 29.75 24.78
CA VAL A 350 19.25 30.16 24.63
C VAL A 350 19.40 31.35 23.68
N SER A 351 18.39 31.67 22.86
CA SER A 351 18.49 32.74 21.86
C SER A 351 18.24 34.16 22.39
N ASP A 352 17.73 34.32 23.61
CA ASP A 352 17.40 35.64 24.19
C ASP A 352 18.45 36.20 25.16
N GLU A 353 19.43 35.42 25.61
CA GLU A 353 20.46 35.89 26.56
C GLU A 353 21.66 36.60 25.90
N ASP A 354 21.85 36.49 24.57
CA ASP A 354 22.96 37.13 23.85
C ASP A 354 22.64 38.55 23.31
N HIS A 355 21.58 39.20 23.79
CA HIS A 355 21.20 40.57 23.38
C HIS A 355 21.17 41.64 24.49
N MET A 356 21.70 41.34 25.68
CA MET A 356 21.94 42.34 26.72
C MET A 356 23.41 42.42 27.14
N GLU A 357 24.29 42.92 26.26
CA GLU A 357 25.42 43.76 26.66
C GLU A 357 26.19 44.22 25.41
N HIS A 358 25.94 45.46 24.97
CA HIS A 358 26.97 46.44 24.62
C HIS A 358 26.32 47.76 24.21
N SER A 359 26.15 48.63 25.20
CA SER A 359 26.03 50.08 24.96
C SER A 359 27.32 50.60 24.32
N PRO A 360 27.26 51.38 23.22
CA PRO A 360 28.44 51.95 22.60
C PRO A 360 28.91 53.18 23.40
N SER A 361 29.97 52.98 24.18
CA SER A 361 30.72 54.06 24.83
C SER A 361 31.61 54.77 23.80
N TRP A 362 31.32 56.05 23.56
CA TRP A 362 32.13 56.96 22.78
C TRP A 362 33.46 57.27 23.48
N ARG A 363 34.60 57.00 22.83
CA ARG A 363 35.83 57.83 22.95
C ARG A 363 36.88 57.55 21.87
N GLU A 364 37.00 58.54 20.98
CA GLU A 364 38.20 59.22 20.47
C GLU A 364 39.58 58.53 20.38
N SER A 365 40.17 58.72 19.18
CA SER A 365 41.61 58.95 18.88
C SER A 365 42.55 57.72 18.93
N ARG A 366 43.42 57.41 17.96
CA ARG A 366 44.13 58.17 16.89
C ARG A 366 44.88 57.15 15.97
N PRO A 367 45.55 57.60 14.88
CA PRO A 367 45.93 56.78 13.72
C PRO A 367 47.42 56.35 13.64
N CYS A 368 47.73 55.27 12.91
CA CYS A 368 49.02 54.98 12.24
C CYS A 368 48.86 53.71 11.36
N SER A 369 48.83 53.81 10.03
CA SER A 369 49.94 53.76 9.05
C SER A 369 50.71 52.43 8.93
N ARG A 370 50.74 51.90 7.67
CA ARG A 370 51.73 50.98 7.04
C ARG A 370 51.81 49.55 7.62
N GLU A 371 52.02 48.45 6.88
CA GLU A 371 52.74 48.11 5.63
C GLU A 371 52.17 46.76 5.14
N LEU A 372 51.74 46.60 3.88
CA LEU A 372 52.44 45.87 2.80
C LEU A 372 53.39 44.74 3.24
N THR A 373 52.98 43.47 3.10
CA THR A 373 53.81 42.43 2.47
C THR A 373 52.98 41.20 2.06
N GLU A 374 52.94 40.93 0.75
CA GLU A 374 52.74 39.58 0.21
C GLU A 374 53.93 38.68 0.59
N PRO A 375 53.78 37.36 0.50
CA PRO A 375 54.57 36.71 -0.54
C PRO A 375 53.83 35.60 -1.31
N GLN A 376 53.93 35.69 -2.63
CA GLN A 376 53.98 34.54 -3.52
C GLN A 376 55.20 33.67 -3.19
N MET A 377 55.02 32.34 -3.12
CA MET A 377 55.95 31.27 -3.51
C MET A 377 55.14 29.96 -3.48
N SER A 378 55.34 28.94 -4.30
CA SER A 378 56.13 28.71 -5.50
C SER A 378 55.73 27.30 -5.97
N LYS A 379 55.62 27.11 -7.29
CA LYS A 379 55.50 25.81 -7.94
C LYS A 379 56.72 24.94 -7.58
N GLN A 380 56.51 23.65 -7.27
CA GLN A 380 57.53 22.63 -7.47
C GLN A 380 56.91 21.25 -7.76
N ASN A 381 57.51 20.62 -8.76
CA ASN A 381 57.19 19.34 -9.40
C ASN A 381 57.50 18.13 -8.51
N LEU A 382 56.95 16.95 -8.90
CA LEU A 382 57.53 15.58 -8.92
C LEU A 382 56.42 14.52 -8.62
N PRO A 383 56.61 13.21 -8.91
CA PRO A 383 56.65 12.64 -10.26
C PRO A 383 55.74 11.40 -10.43
N SER A 384 55.57 11.03 -11.69
CA SER A 384 55.11 9.74 -12.18
C SER A 384 55.95 8.55 -11.70
N ASN A 385 55.27 7.50 -11.24
CA ASN A 385 55.68 6.08 -11.21
C ASN A 385 54.39 5.30 -10.85
N ALA A 386 54.11 4.07 -11.23
CA ALA A 386 54.64 3.08 -12.14
C ALA A 386 53.73 1.85 -11.88
N ARG A 387 53.17 1.23 -12.91
CA ARG A 387 52.41 -0.02 -12.78
C ARG A 387 53.32 -1.17 -12.31
N PRO A 388 52.76 -2.22 -11.71
CA PRO A 388 53.18 -3.58 -12.03
C PRO A 388 52.06 -4.37 -12.71
N HIS A 389 52.47 -5.03 -13.79
CA HIS A 389 51.78 -6.13 -14.45
C HIS A 389 52.06 -7.45 -13.72
N GLN A 390 51.26 -8.46 -14.09
CA GLN A 390 51.41 -9.92 -13.92
C GLN A 390 50.72 -10.47 -12.64
N SER A 391 49.87 -11.50 -12.69
CA SER A 391 50.00 -12.71 -13.51
C SER A 391 48.67 -13.33 -13.94
N ARG A 392 48.72 -13.87 -15.15
CA ARG A 392 47.79 -14.82 -15.77
C ARG A 392 47.80 -16.15 -15.00
N SER A 393 46.64 -16.79 -14.89
CA SER A 393 46.54 -18.25 -15.00
C SER A 393 45.36 -18.62 -15.88
N SER A 394 45.72 -19.06 -17.08
CA SER A 394 44.90 -19.68 -18.10
C SER A 394 44.79 -21.17 -17.78
N LEU A 395 43.58 -21.72 -17.78
CA LEU A 395 43.35 -23.08 -18.27
C LEU A 395 42.11 -23.09 -19.17
N ARG A 396 42.39 -23.17 -20.47
CA ARG A 396 41.49 -23.65 -21.53
C ARG A 396 41.37 -25.17 -21.42
N SER A 397 40.18 -25.68 -21.71
CA SER A 397 39.90 -26.91 -22.51
C SER A 397 38.43 -26.80 -22.92
N SER A 398 38.09 -26.31 -24.11
CA SER A 398 37.98 -27.02 -25.41
C SER A 398 37.06 -28.24 -25.43
N SER A 399 35.97 -28.03 -26.19
CA SER A 399 35.28 -28.95 -27.13
C SER A 399 34.83 -30.33 -26.65
N LEU A 400 33.54 -30.63 -26.86
CA LEU A 400 33.13 -31.68 -27.81
C LEU A 400 31.62 -31.69 -28.03
N LEU A 401 31.25 -31.60 -29.31
CA LEU A 401 30.01 -32.14 -29.88
C LEU A 401 29.81 -33.59 -29.40
N MET A 402 28.56 -33.96 -29.10
CA MET A 402 27.95 -35.23 -29.52
C MET A 402 26.43 -35.09 -29.49
N ASP A 403 25.84 -35.27 -30.67
CA ASP A 403 24.47 -35.74 -30.85
C ASP A 403 24.33 -37.13 -30.23
N LEU A 404 23.16 -37.43 -29.63
CA LEU A 404 22.38 -38.65 -29.84
C LEU A 404 21.15 -38.67 -28.92
N GLU A 405 20.00 -38.62 -29.60
CA GLU A 405 18.75 -39.37 -29.37
C GLU A 405 18.41 -39.94 -27.97
N GLY A 406 17.20 -39.65 -27.49
CA GLY A 406 16.55 -40.45 -26.42
C GLY A 406 15.43 -39.77 -25.64
N SER A 407 14.28 -39.55 -26.28
CA SER A 407 12.96 -39.36 -25.61
C SER A 407 12.59 -40.59 -24.74
N PRO A 408 11.63 -40.53 -23.76
CA PRO A 408 10.32 -39.85 -23.84
C PRO A 408 9.90 -39.04 -22.59
N SER A 409 9.33 -37.83 -22.75
CA SER A 409 7.89 -37.57 -22.94
C SER A 409 6.97 -38.13 -21.83
N SER A 410 6.86 -37.40 -20.71
CA SER A 410 5.71 -37.48 -19.81
C SER A 410 4.66 -36.44 -20.20
N ARG A 411 3.48 -36.98 -20.53
CA ARG A 411 2.36 -36.36 -21.26
C ARG A 411 1.38 -35.75 -20.24
N CYS A 412 1.28 -34.42 -20.20
CA CYS A 412 0.16 -33.75 -19.50
C CYS A 412 -1.13 -33.90 -20.31
N HIS A 413 -2.18 -34.39 -19.65
CA HIS A 413 -3.51 -34.58 -20.20
C HIS A 413 -4.14 -33.25 -20.65
N ARG A 414 -4.34 -33.13 -21.97
CA ARG A 414 -5.23 -32.16 -22.60
C ARG A 414 -6.60 -32.82 -22.77
N THR A 415 -7.60 -32.34 -22.06
CA THR A 415 -8.99 -32.76 -22.24
C THR A 415 -9.54 -32.26 -23.58
N THR A 416 -10.26 -33.17 -24.21
CA THR A 416 -10.77 -33.16 -25.58
C THR A 416 -11.93 -32.18 -25.74
N ARG A 417 -11.82 -31.30 -26.74
CA ARG A 417 -12.95 -30.53 -27.29
C ARG A 417 -13.53 -31.36 -28.43
N ASN A 418 -14.79 -31.76 -28.26
CA ASN A 418 -15.53 -32.57 -29.23
C ASN A 418 -15.97 -31.67 -30.40
N GLU A 419 -15.60 -32.06 -31.62
CA GLU A 419 -16.14 -31.50 -32.86
C GLU A 419 -17.28 -32.38 -33.36
N GLY A 420 -18.34 -31.76 -33.86
CA GLY A 420 -19.37 -32.45 -34.63
C GLY A 420 -20.59 -31.56 -34.90
N GLY A 421 -20.66 -30.97 -36.09
CA GLY A 421 -21.87 -30.27 -36.53
C GLY A 421 -21.71 -29.41 -37.79
N LYS A 422 -21.73 -30.05 -38.95
CA LYS A 422 -21.89 -29.41 -40.28
C LYS A 422 -23.24 -28.67 -40.34
N ASN A 423 -23.29 -27.44 -40.88
CA ASN A 423 -24.11 -27.11 -42.06
C ASN A 423 -24.17 -25.62 -42.44
N SER A 424 -24.31 -25.43 -43.75
CA SER A 424 -24.89 -24.28 -44.48
C SER A 424 -24.04 -23.01 -44.68
N LYS A 425 -23.46 -22.95 -45.88
CA LYS A 425 -23.05 -21.71 -46.57
C LYS A 425 -24.29 -20.84 -46.82
N LYS A 426 -24.33 -19.62 -46.27
CA LYS A 426 -25.07 -18.49 -46.86
C LYS A 426 -24.10 -17.31 -47.04
N LYS A 427 -23.90 -16.94 -48.30
CA LYS A 427 -23.19 -15.72 -48.71
C LYS A 427 -23.96 -14.51 -48.19
N SER A 428 -23.29 -13.59 -47.51
CA SER A 428 -23.79 -12.23 -47.23
C SER A 428 -22.84 -11.18 -47.79
N VAL A 429 -23.45 -10.19 -48.43
CA VAL A 429 -22.89 -9.06 -49.18
C VAL A 429 -22.30 -8.02 -48.22
N PRO A 430 -21.21 -7.29 -48.57
CA PRO A 430 -20.66 -6.26 -47.72
C PRO A 430 -21.53 -4.99 -47.75
N LYS A 431 -22.13 -4.65 -46.60
CA LYS A 431 -22.82 -3.35 -46.40
C LYS A 431 -21.79 -2.24 -46.17
N LYS A 432 -21.80 -1.25 -47.07
CA LYS A 432 -21.14 0.05 -46.97
C LYS A 432 -21.46 0.73 -45.63
N ARG A 433 -20.43 1.11 -44.88
CA ARG A 433 -20.54 2.05 -43.74
C ARG A 433 -20.83 3.45 -44.29
N LYS A 434 -22.00 4.00 -43.95
CA LYS A 434 -22.28 5.44 -44.07
C LYS A 434 -21.66 6.16 -42.88
N ALA A 435 -20.90 7.21 -43.16
CA ALA A 435 -20.45 8.19 -42.18
C ALA A 435 -21.68 8.93 -41.64
N ALA A 436 -21.86 8.93 -40.32
CA ALA A 436 -22.80 9.80 -39.63
C ALA A 436 -22.04 11.07 -39.21
N LYS A 437 -22.57 12.18 -39.70
CA LYS A 437 -22.15 13.56 -39.47
C LYS A 437 -22.46 13.90 -38.00
N ILE A 438 -21.44 14.28 -37.23
CA ILE A 438 -21.60 14.86 -35.90
C ILE A 438 -22.20 16.26 -36.12
N VAL A 439 -23.38 16.49 -35.55
CA VAL A 439 -23.98 17.82 -35.41
C VAL A 439 -23.60 18.29 -34.02
N GLU A 440 -22.76 19.32 -33.95
CA GLU A 440 -22.55 20.12 -32.75
C GLU A 440 -23.85 20.85 -32.41
N SER A 441 -24.44 20.52 -31.27
CA SER A 441 -25.46 21.35 -30.62
C SER A 441 -24.74 22.20 -29.58
N SER A 442 -24.56 23.48 -29.90
CA SER A 442 -24.20 24.53 -28.95
C SER A 442 -25.37 24.78 -28.02
N GLU A 443 -25.21 24.44 -26.74
CA GLU A 443 -26.07 24.94 -25.67
C GLU A 443 -25.56 26.33 -25.28
N ASP A 444 -26.31 27.36 -25.70
CA ASP A 444 -26.15 28.74 -25.26
C ASP A 444 -26.55 28.83 -23.77
N GLU A 445 -25.56 29.00 -22.90
CA GLU A 445 -25.79 29.41 -21.51
C GLU A 445 -26.18 30.89 -21.47
N ASN A 446 -27.40 31.12 -21.00
CA ASN A 446 -28.02 32.40 -20.75
C ASN A 446 -27.36 33.08 -19.53
N ILE A 447 -26.44 34.03 -19.75
CA ILE A 447 -25.84 34.85 -18.69
C ILE A 447 -26.71 36.10 -18.47
N PRO A 448 -27.24 36.35 -17.26
CA PRO A 448 -27.94 37.60 -16.96
C PRO A 448 -26.96 38.78 -16.82
N PRO A 449 -27.36 39.99 -17.23
CA PRO A 449 -26.47 41.15 -17.27
C PRO A 449 -26.18 41.68 -15.86
N GLN A 450 -24.90 41.91 -15.57
CA GLN A 450 -24.47 42.60 -14.34
C GLN A 450 -24.76 44.11 -14.41
N PRO A 451 -25.12 44.74 -13.27
CA PRO A 451 -25.38 46.17 -13.19
C PRO A 451 -24.08 46.98 -13.26
N LYS A 452 -24.06 47.99 -14.13
CA LYS A 452 -22.99 48.99 -14.21
C LYS A 452 -22.96 49.82 -12.91
N GLN A 453 -21.85 49.77 -12.20
CA GLN A 453 -21.54 50.72 -11.14
C GLN A 453 -21.25 52.10 -11.75
N ARG A 454 -21.78 53.14 -11.10
CA ARG A 454 -21.54 54.56 -11.37
C ARG A 454 -20.32 55.05 -10.64
#